data_AF-A0A538H0M0-F1
#
_entry.id   AF-A0A538H0M0-F1
#
_cell.length_a   1.000
_cell.length_b   1.000
_cell.length_c   1.000
_cell.angle_alpha   90.00
_cell.angle_beta   90.00
_cell.angle_gamma   90.00
#
_symmetry.space_group_name_H-M   'P 1'
#
loop_
_entity.id
_entity.type
_entity.pdbx_description
1 polymer ?
#
loop_
_entity_poly.entity_id
_entity_poly.type
_entity_poly.pdbx_seq_one_letter_code
_entity_poly.pdbx_strand_id
1 'polypeptide(L)'
;MTEVDVTSAALEPGSFRDPDSRVFRTHGRILRLLSERGLADWRAFSASPLFAELVREGKLVGTREAGDVSALPGLHDGVAGVLEHDVVPFVSYPYEWSFGMLRDAALLQLELVRRAVEAGLQLKDSSPYNVQFRGARPVFVDVGSFEPLREGEPWAGYRQFCMLFLYPLLLEAWKGVPFQPWLRGSIDGISPQELRNVLSFRDRLRRGALTHVVLHARLERRYEERDTDLKRELKAAGFR
;
A
#
# COMPACT_ATOMS: atom_id res chain seq x y z
N MET A 1 -31.87 4.46 -20.49
CA MET A 1 -31.14 3.68 -19.47
C MET A 1 -30.12 2.87 -20.23
N THR A 2 -29.01 3.52 -20.58
CA THR A 2 -27.98 2.97 -21.45
C THR A 2 -26.87 2.47 -20.55
N GLU A 3 -26.64 1.15 -20.58
CA GLU A 3 -25.44 0.52 -20.04
C GLU A 3 -24.23 1.19 -20.67
N VAL A 4 -23.43 1.86 -19.84
CA VAL A 4 -22.11 2.31 -20.24
C VAL A 4 -21.22 1.08 -20.11
N ASP A 5 -21.12 0.34 -21.21
CA ASP A 5 -20.13 -0.70 -21.41
C ASP A 5 -18.75 -0.02 -21.42
N VAL A 6 -18.10 0.02 -20.26
CA VAL A 6 -16.73 0.51 -20.13
C VAL A 6 -15.80 -0.62 -20.58
N THR A 7 -15.83 -0.94 -21.87
CA THR A 7 -14.69 -1.57 -22.55
C THR A 7 -13.57 -0.55 -22.63
N SER A 8 -12.85 -0.38 -21.53
CA SER A 8 -11.49 0.13 -21.57
C SER A 8 -10.58 -0.89 -20.92
N ALA A 9 -9.96 -1.71 -21.75
CA ALA A 9 -8.62 -2.23 -21.44
C ALA A 9 -7.66 -1.03 -21.48
N ALA A 10 -7.85 -0.06 -20.58
CA ALA A 10 -6.92 1.03 -20.39
C ALA A 10 -5.79 0.47 -19.52
N LEU A 11 -4.80 -0.12 -20.19
CA LEU A 11 -3.46 -0.23 -19.64
C LEU A 11 -3.03 1.17 -19.17
N GLU A 12 -2.96 1.38 -17.86
CA GLU A 12 -2.31 2.54 -17.25
C GLU A 12 -0.87 2.60 -17.82
N PRO A 13 -0.52 3.63 -18.62
CA PRO A 13 0.74 3.65 -19.38
C PRO A 13 2.03 3.68 -18.53
N GLY A 14 1.91 3.76 -17.20
CA GLY A 14 3.03 3.68 -16.26
C GLY A 14 3.44 2.25 -15.84
N SER A 15 2.61 1.24 -16.14
CA SER A 15 2.73 -0.14 -15.62
C SER A 15 3.57 -1.09 -16.50
N PHE A 16 4.41 -0.56 -17.40
CA PHE A 16 5.16 -1.38 -18.36
C PHE A 16 6.34 -2.19 -17.77
N ARG A 17 6.74 -1.97 -16.51
CA ARG A 17 7.96 -2.57 -15.94
C ARG A 17 7.75 -3.56 -14.79
N ASP A 18 6.61 -3.53 -14.11
CA ASP A 18 6.35 -4.44 -12.98
C ASP A 18 5.07 -5.25 -13.24
N PRO A 19 5.18 -6.57 -13.53
CA PRO A 19 4.04 -7.45 -13.69
C PRO A 19 3.05 -7.41 -12.52
N ASP A 20 3.56 -7.22 -11.29
CA ASP A 20 2.77 -7.28 -10.04
C ASP A 20 1.85 -6.04 -9.86
N SER A 21 2.11 -4.97 -10.63
CA SER A 21 1.35 -3.72 -10.60
C SER A 21 0.11 -3.73 -11.52
N ARG A 22 -0.07 -4.77 -12.35
CA ARG A 22 -1.12 -4.79 -13.38
C ARG A 22 -2.43 -5.35 -12.86
N VAL A 23 -3.43 -4.48 -12.70
CA VAL A 23 -4.81 -4.85 -12.37
C VAL A 23 -5.73 -4.60 -13.56
N PHE A 24 -6.48 -5.61 -13.98
CA PHE A 24 -7.43 -5.57 -15.09
C PHE A 24 -8.85 -5.71 -14.59
N ARG A 25 -9.77 -4.98 -15.21
CA ARG A 25 -11.21 -5.18 -15.06
C ARG A 25 -11.77 -5.74 -16.35
N THR A 26 -12.40 -6.91 -16.28
CA THR A 26 -13.02 -7.54 -17.45
C THR A 26 -14.27 -8.30 -17.03
N HIS A 27 -15.40 -8.06 -17.70
CA HIS A 27 -16.68 -8.74 -17.41
C HIS A 27 -17.06 -8.76 -15.92
N GLY A 28 -16.85 -7.65 -15.20
CA GLY A 28 -17.13 -7.54 -13.76
C GLY A 28 -16.11 -8.22 -12.83
N ARG A 29 -15.04 -8.82 -13.36
CA ARG A 29 -13.96 -9.45 -12.60
C ARG A 29 -12.81 -8.46 -12.40
N ILE A 30 -12.15 -8.54 -11.24
CA ILE A 30 -10.93 -7.80 -10.94
C ILE A 30 -9.77 -8.79 -10.93
N LEU A 31 -8.85 -8.65 -11.88
CA LEU A 31 -7.75 -9.58 -12.08
C LEU A 31 -6.43 -8.87 -11.81
N ARG A 32 -5.48 -9.53 -11.15
CA ARG A 32 -4.12 -9.04 -10.95
C ARG A 32 -3.14 -10.04 -11.53
N LEU A 33 -2.21 -9.58 -12.36
CA LEU A 33 -1.11 -10.42 -12.83
C LEU A 33 0.00 -10.47 -11.78
N LEU A 34 0.67 -11.62 -11.70
CA LEU A 34 1.80 -11.81 -10.80
C LEU A 34 3.05 -12.27 -11.58
N SER A 35 4.19 -11.77 -11.16
CA SER A 35 5.52 -12.29 -11.45
C SER A 35 5.72 -13.66 -10.76
N GLU A 36 6.80 -14.38 -11.10
CA GLU A 36 7.14 -15.64 -10.41
C GLU A 36 7.30 -15.45 -8.91
N ARG A 37 8.00 -14.37 -8.52
CA ARG A 37 8.18 -14.01 -7.11
C ARG A 37 6.85 -13.63 -6.47
N GLY A 38 6.06 -12.79 -7.11
CA GLY A 38 4.74 -12.39 -6.61
C GLY A 38 3.80 -13.59 -6.40
N LEU A 39 3.86 -14.58 -7.29
CA LEU A 39 3.10 -15.82 -7.14
C LEU A 39 3.59 -16.68 -5.98
N ALA A 40 4.90 -16.78 -5.77
CA ALA A 40 5.48 -17.49 -4.63
C ALA A 40 5.09 -16.82 -3.29
N ASP A 41 5.19 -15.49 -3.22
CA ASP A 41 4.81 -14.69 -2.05
C ASP A 41 3.31 -14.82 -1.75
N TRP A 42 2.46 -14.74 -2.79
CA TRP A 42 1.02 -14.99 -2.68
C TRP A 42 0.72 -16.38 -2.13
N ARG A 43 1.33 -17.43 -2.68
CA ARG A 43 1.06 -18.81 -2.23
C ARG A 43 1.47 -19.00 -0.77
N ALA A 44 2.62 -18.46 -0.36
CA ALA A 44 3.05 -18.46 1.02
C ALA A 44 2.04 -17.76 1.94
N PHE A 45 1.54 -16.57 1.54
CA PHE A 45 0.54 -15.84 2.30
C PHE A 45 -0.82 -16.56 2.36
N SER A 46 -1.34 -17.02 1.22
CA SER A 46 -2.64 -17.67 1.11
C SER A 46 -2.71 -19.01 1.86
N ALA A 47 -1.57 -19.69 2.02
CA ALA A 47 -1.46 -20.91 2.80
C ALA A 47 -1.42 -20.65 4.32
N SER A 48 -1.17 -19.42 4.74
CA SER A 48 -1.16 -19.06 6.17
C SER A 48 -2.59 -18.98 6.74
N PRO A 49 -2.81 -19.36 8.01
CA PRO A 49 -4.09 -19.16 8.69
C PRO A 49 -4.54 -17.69 8.69
N LEU A 50 -3.59 -16.77 8.71
CA LEU A 50 -3.83 -15.33 8.74
C LEU A 50 -4.68 -14.87 7.55
N PHE A 51 -4.43 -15.38 6.34
CA PHE A 51 -5.20 -15.00 5.16
C PHE A 51 -6.70 -15.31 5.35
N ALA A 52 -7.02 -16.56 5.71
CA ALA A 52 -8.40 -16.99 5.92
C ALA A 52 -9.09 -16.20 7.06
N GLU A 53 -8.37 -15.91 8.14
CA GLU A 53 -8.88 -15.10 9.25
C GLU A 53 -9.21 -13.67 8.82
N LEU A 54 -8.30 -12.99 8.13
CA LEU A 54 -8.49 -11.61 7.69
C LEU A 54 -9.64 -11.46 6.69
N VAL A 55 -9.80 -12.42 5.77
CA VAL A 55 -10.94 -12.45 4.84
C VAL A 55 -12.25 -12.67 5.60
N ARG A 56 -12.29 -13.64 6.52
CA ARG A 56 -13.48 -13.92 7.35
C ARG A 56 -13.89 -12.73 8.22
N GLU A 57 -12.92 -11.98 8.73
CA GLU A 57 -13.16 -10.75 9.51
C GLU A 57 -13.57 -9.54 8.63
N GLY A 58 -13.48 -9.68 7.31
CA GLY A 58 -13.75 -8.61 6.35
C GLY A 58 -12.69 -7.52 6.33
N LYS A 59 -11.48 -7.80 6.81
CA LYS A 59 -10.34 -6.87 6.83
C LYS A 59 -9.50 -6.94 5.56
N LEU A 60 -9.58 -8.05 4.85
CA LEU A 60 -8.88 -8.30 3.58
C LEU A 60 -9.90 -8.67 2.50
N VAL A 61 -9.65 -8.25 1.27
CA VAL A 61 -10.46 -8.65 0.12
C VAL A 61 -10.31 -10.15 -0.15
N GLY A 62 -11.45 -10.82 -0.37
CA GLY A 62 -11.42 -12.21 -0.84
C GLY A 62 -10.66 -12.30 -2.15
N THR A 63 -9.72 -13.24 -2.22
CA THR A 63 -8.83 -13.40 -3.37
C THR A 63 -8.56 -14.88 -3.65
N ARG A 64 -8.47 -15.25 -4.91
CA ARG A 64 -8.25 -16.64 -5.38
C ARG A 64 -7.34 -16.64 -6.62
N GLU A 65 -6.55 -17.69 -6.81
CA GLU A 65 -5.87 -17.90 -8.11
C GLU A 65 -6.92 -18.15 -9.20
N ALA A 66 -6.79 -17.49 -10.34
CA ALA A 66 -7.70 -17.67 -11.47
C ALA A 66 -7.40 -18.98 -12.21
N GLY A 67 -8.43 -19.82 -12.41
CA GLY A 67 -8.27 -21.14 -13.03
C GLY A 67 -8.05 -21.14 -14.55
N ASP A 68 -8.65 -20.19 -15.28
CA ASP A 68 -8.46 -20.03 -16.73
C ASP A 68 -8.11 -18.57 -17.06
N VAL A 69 -6.90 -18.39 -17.60
CA VAL A 69 -6.29 -17.10 -17.94
C VAL A 69 -5.86 -17.04 -19.41
N SER A 70 -6.14 -18.10 -20.17
CA SER A 70 -5.69 -18.27 -21.55
C SER A 70 -6.25 -17.22 -22.53
N ALA A 71 -7.38 -16.61 -22.18
CA ALA A 71 -8.06 -15.59 -22.96
C ALA A 71 -7.75 -14.14 -22.55
N LEU A 72 -6.84 -13.91 -21.58
CA LEU A 72 -6.57 -12.55 -21.11
C LEU A 72 -5.58 -11.82 -22.05
N PRO A 73 -5.98 -10.66 -22.62
CA PRO A 73 -5.09 -9.87 -23.47
C PRO A 73 -3.93 -9.31 -22.63
N GLY A 74 -2.70 -9.46 -23.13
CA GLY A 74 -1.51 -8.90 -22.48
C GLY A 74 -0.76 -9.85 -21.53
N LEU A 75 -1.04 -11.16 -21.56
CA LEU A 75 -0.08 -12.18 -21.08
C LEU A 75 1.17 -12.15 -21.98
N HIS A 76 2.05 -11.20 -21.70
CA HIS A 76 3.40 -11.15 -22.25
C HIS A 76 4.36 -11.95 -21.35
N ASP A 77 5.58 -12.19 -21.83
CA ASP A 77 6.65 -12.85 -21.08
C ASP A 77 6.78 -12.30 -19.65
N GLY A 78 6.87 -13.20 -18.66
CA GLY A 78 7.08 -12.85 -17.24
C GLY A 78 5.83 -12.86 -16.34
N VAL A 79 4.65 -13.22 -16.85
CA VAL A 79 3.46 -13.50 -16.03
C VAL A 79 3.49 -14.96 -15.59
N ALA A 80 3.57 -15.21 -14.27
CA ALA A 80 3.60 -16.55 -13.70
C ALA A 80 2.23 -16.99 -13.16
N GLY A 81 1.36 -16.05 -12.81
CA GLY A 81 0.03 -16.36 -12.28
C GLY A 81 -0.90 -15.16 -12.33
N VAL A 82 -2.18 -15.43 -12.04
CA VAL A 82 -3.23 -14.40 -12.00
C VAL A 82 -4.09 -14.61 -10.78
N LEU A 83 -4.36 -13.54 -10.06
CA LEU A 83 -5.33 -13.51 -8.96
C LEU A 83 -6.63 -12.88 -9.41
N GLU A 84 -7.73 -13.35 -8.85
CA GLU A 84 -9.04 -12.73 -8.95
C GLU A 84 -9.48 -12.24 -7.58
N HIS A 85 -9.82 -10.95 -7.48
CA HIS A 85 -10.31 -10.31 -6.27
C HIS A 85 -11.83 -10.19 -6.28
N ASP A 86 -12.44 -10.31 -5.10
CA ASP A 86 -13.83 -9.92 -4.91
C ASP A 86 -14.02 -8.43 -5.17
N VAL A 87 -15.11 -8.09 -5.87
CA VAL A 87 -15.43 -6.70 -6.20
C VAL A 87 -15.80 -5.93 -4.92
N VAL A 88 -15.19 -4.75 -4.74
CA VAL A 88 -15.65 -3.76 -3.76
C VAL A 88 -16.65 -2.83 -4.46
N PRO A 89 -17.83 -2.52 -3.87
CA PRO A 89 -18.91 -1.82 -4.57
C PRO A 89 -18.54 -0.49 -5.20
N PHE A 90 -17.57 0.22 -4.61
CA PHE A 90 -17.13 1.53 -5.05
C PHE A 90 -15.66 1.74 -4.66
N VAL A 91 -14.91 2.42 -5.52
CA VAL A 91 -13.52 2.81 -5.29
C VAL A 91 -13.52 4.27 -4.86
N SER A 92 -12.98 4.52 -3.68
CA SER A 92 -12.74 5.87 -3.17
C SER A 92 -11.26 6.12 -3.01
N TYR A 93 -10.89 7.41 -3.02
CA TYR A 93 -9.52 7.82 -2.85
C TYR A 93 -9.30 8.50 -1.49
N PRO A 94 -8.08 8.42 -0.92
CA PRO A 94 -7.77 9.01 0.37
C PRO A 94 -8.10 10.51 0.48
N TYR A 95 -7.95 11.26 -0.61
CA TYR A 95 -8.31 12.68 -0.67
C TYR A 95 -9.83 12.96 -0.73
N GLU A 96 -10.67 11.94 -0.72
CA GLU A 96 -12.14 12.04 -0.62
C GLU A 96 -12.63 11.65 0.78
N TRP A 97 -11.73 11.12 1.60
CA TRP A 97 -12.07 10.56 2.90
C TRP A 97 -12.17 11.63 3.98
N SER A 98 -13.07 11.38 4.93
CA SER A 98 -13.09 12.11 6.19
C SER A 98 -11.86 11.74 7.04
N PHE A 99 -11.57 12.58 8.04
CA PHE A 99 -10.57 12.27 9.07
C PHE A 99 -10.78 10.87 9.69
N GLY A 100 -12.03 10.52 10.01
CA GLY A 100 -12.37 9.22 10.61
C GLY A 100 -12.04 8.06 9.68
N MET A 101 -12.35 8.17 8.39
CA MET A 101 -12.03 7.14 7.40
C MET A 101 -10.51 6.94 7.25
N LEU A 102 -9.73 8.02 7.13
CA LEU A 102 -8.26 7.90 7.03
C LEU A 102 -7.67 7.29 8.31
N ARG A 103 -8.18 7.67 9.48
CA ARG A 103 -7.78 7.08 10.77
C ARG A 103 -8.09 5.60 10.83
N ASP A 104 -9.29 5.19 10.44
CA ASP A 104 -9.71 3.80 10.50
C ASP A 104 -8.92 2.94 9.50
N ALA A 105 -8.58 3.48 8.33
CA ALA A 105 -7.66 2.85 7.39
C ALA A 105 -6.23 2.73 7.95
N ALA A 106 -5.73 3.76 8.66
CA ALA A 106 -4.42 3.71 9.33
C ALA A 106 -4.37 2.63 10.41
N LEU A 107 -5.45 2.51 11.20
CA LEU A 107 -5.56 1.47 12.23
C LEU A 107 -5.62 0.07 11.62
N LEU A 108 -6.34 -0.12 10.52
CA LEU A 108 -6.32 -1.37 9.76
C LEU A 108 -4.90 -1.69 9.28
N GLN A 109 -4.19 -0.74 8.66
CA GLN A 109 -2.82 -0.95 8.21
C GLN A 109 -1.90 -1.41 9.35
N LEU A 110 -1.95 -0.75 10.51
CA LEU A 110 -1.14 -1.13 11.67
C LEU A 110 -1.52 -2.50 12.23
N GLU A 111 -2.81 -2.84 12.24
CA GLU A 111 -3.26 -4.16 12.67
C GLU A 111 -2.72 -5.26 11.73
N LEU A 112 -2.80 -5.04 10.42
CA LEU A 112 -2.30 -5.97 9.41
C LEU A 112 -0.78 -6.18 9.55
N VAL A 113 -0.02 -5.11 9.73
CA VAL A 113 1.44 -5.18 9.95
C VAL A 113 1.74 -6.02 11.18
N ARG A 114 1.08 -5.75 12.31
CA ARG A 114 1.31 -6.49 13.57
C ARG A 114 1.02 -7.98 13.39
N ARG A 115 -0.14 -8.32 12.81
CA ARG A 115 -0.54 -9.72 12.61
C ARG A 115 0.31 -10.43 11.56
N ALA A 116 0.75 -9.73 10.52
CA ALA A 116 1.68 -10.27 9.53
C ALA A 116 2.99 -10.69 10.18
N VAL A 117 3.58 -9.82 11.01
CA VAL A 117 4.84 -10.13 11.73
C VAL A 117 4.65 -11.34 12.65
N GLU A 118 3.54 -11.42 13.38
CA GLU A 118 3.21 -12.59 14.23
C GLU A 118 3.08 -13.90 13.42
N ALA A 119 2.72 -13.81 12.15
CA ALA A 119 2.61 -14.94 11.23
C ALA A 119 3.88 -15.20 10.40
N GLY A 120 5.01 -14.53 10.70
CA GLY A 120 6.26 -14.68 9.93
C GLY A 120 6.22 -14.03 8.54
N LEU A 121 5.35 -13.04 8.36
CA LEU A 121 5.17 -12.27 7.13
C LEU A 121 5.51 -10.79 7.37
N GLN A 122 5.68 -10.03 6.30
CA GLN A 122 5.75 -8.58 6.34
C GLN A 122 4.85 -7.96 5.28
N LEU A 123 4.36 -6.75 5.59
CA LEU A 123 3.58 -5.94 4.67
C LEU A 123 4.47 -4.79 4.16
N LYS A 124 4.94 -4.91 2.91
CA LYS A 124 5.98 -4.01 2.37
C LYS A 124 5.47 -2.60 2.06
N ASP A 125 4.21 -2.49 1.62
CA ASP A 125 3.57 -1.22 1.25
C ASP A 125 2.60 -0.73 2.32
N SER A 126 2.59 0.58 2.54
CA SER A 126 1.75 1.27 3.51
C SER A 126 1.05 2.47 2.91
N SER A 127 0.24 2.21 1.90
CA SER A 127 -0.52 3.21 1.18
C SER A 127 -2.00 3.16 1.56
N PRO A 128 -2.66 4.29 1.87
CA PRO A 128 -4.11 4.34 2.03
C PRO A 128 -4.84 4.00 0.71
N TYR A 129 -4.18 4.11 -0.45
CA TYR A 129 -4.75 3.68 -1.72
C TYR A 129 -4.95 2.15 -1.81
N ASN A 130 -4.32 1.39 -0.91
CA ASN A 130 -4.49 -0.06 -0.78
C ASN A 130 -5.67 -0.42 0.14
N VAL A 131 -6.44 0.56 0.62
CA VAL A 131 -7.63 0.37 1.45
C VAL A 131 -8.86 0.88 0.70
N GLN A 132 -9.94 0.12 0.77
CA GLN A 132 -11.26 0.50 0.28
C GLN A 132 -12.30 0.30 1.37
N PHE A 133 -13.55 0.72 1.14
CA PHE A 133 -14.60 0.64 2.14
C PHE A 133 -15.76 -0.25 1.67
N ARG A 134 -16.19 -1.19 2.53
CA ARG A 134 -17.46 -1.91 2.41
C ARG A 134 -18.42 -1.36 3.46
N GLY A 135 -19.31 -0.45 3.03
CA GLY A 135 -20.06 0.39 3.96
C GLY A 135 -19.09 1.26 4.77
N ALA A 136 -19.17 1.23 6.10
CA ALA A 136 -18.26 1.96 6.98
C ALA A 136 -16.96 1.20 7.34
N ARG A 137 -16.77 -0.03 6.83
CA ARG A 137 -15.64 -0.88 7.23
C ARG A 137 -14.48 -0.75 6.23
N PRO A 138 -13.26 -0.41 6.68
CA PRO A 138 -12.09 -0.44 5.81
C PRO A 138 -11.71 -1.90 5.49
N VAL A 139 -11.29 -2.15 4.25
CA VAL A 139 -10.90 -3.44 3.70
C VAL A 139 -9.63 -3.24 2.89
N PHE A 140 -8.58 -3.99 3.21
CA PHE A 140 -7.33 -3.96 2.48
C PHE A 140 -7.44 -4.77 1.19
N VAL A 141 -7.02 -4.18 0.07
CA VAL A 141 -7.21 -4.78 -1.27
C VAL A 141 -5.91 -5.22 -1.94
N ASP A 142 -4.75 -4.84 -1.41
CA ASP A 142 -3.46 -5.12 -2.04
C ASP A 142 -2.75 -6.35 -1.46
N VAL A 143 -3.29 -7.54 -1.74
CA VAL A 143 -2.73 -8.80 -1.20
C VAL A 143 -1.28 -9.07 -1.64
N GLY A 144 -0.82 -8.45 -2.74
CA GLY A 144 0.53 -8.60 -3.26
C GLY A 144 1.60 -7.88 -2.43
N SER A 145 1.19 -7.09 -1.43
CA SER A 145 2.11 -6.44 -0.50
C SER A 145 2.60 -7.35 0.62
N PHE A 146 2.01 -8.54 0.80
CA PHE A 146 2.46 -9.52 1.78
C PHE A 146 3.62 -10.35 1.21
N GLU A 147 4.73 -10.42 1.93
CA GLU A 147 5.86 -11.29 1.59
C GLU A 147 6.43 -11.94 2.87
N PRO A 148 7.24 -13.02 2.77
CA PRO A 148 7.92 -13.60 3.92
C PRO A 148 8.74 -12.56 4.71
N LEU A 149 8.66 -12.61 6.03
CA LEU A 149 9.43 -11.72 6.91
C LEU A 149 10.93 -11.98 6.78
N ARG A 150 11.72 -10.91 6.62
CA ARG A 150 13.18 -10.97 6.72
C ARG A 150 13.59 -10.51 8.12
N GLU A 151 14.10 -11.43 8.93
CA GLU A 151 14.49 -11.12 10.31
C GLU A 151 15.56 -10.01 10.37
N GLY A 152 15.41 -9.10 11.32
CA GLY A 152 16.34 -8.00 11.54
C GLY A 152 16.16 -6.78 10.61
N GLU A 153 15.31 -6.87 9.59
CA GLU A 153 14.99 -5.72 8.73
C GLU A 153 13.95 -4.78 9.38
N PRO A 154 14.11 -3.45 9.26
CA PRO A 154 13.06 -2.51 9.65
C PRO A 154 11.85 -2.62 8.71
N TRP A 155 10.67 -2.24 9.21
CA TRP A 155 9.47 -2.20 8.39
C TRP A 155 9.61 -1.23 7.20
N ALA A 156 9.70 -1.78 5.99
CA ALA A 156 9.88 -1.04 4.75
C ALA A 156 8.82 0.04 4.52
N GLY A 157 7.57 -0.27 4.87
CA GLY A 157 6.44 0.63 4.70
C GLY A 157 6.34 1.75 5.74
N TYR A 158 7.26 1.86 6.71
CA TYR A 158 7.14 2.85 7.79
C TYR A 158 7.14 4.29 7.29
N ARG A 159 8.05 4.63 6.37
CA ARG A 159 8.12 6.00 5.80
C ARG A 159 6.85 6.35 5.06
N GLN A 160 6.35 5.43 4.25
CA GLN A 160 5.11 5.60 3.49
C GLN A 160 3.90 5.74 4.44
N PHE A 161 3.84 4.92 5.50
CA PHE A 161 2.82 5.04 6.54
C PHE A 161 2.80 6.43 7.17
N CYS A 162 3.99 6.96 7.48
CA CYS A 162 4.11 8.30 8.04
C CYS A 162 3.57 9.36 7.08
N MET A 163 4.01 9.34 5.82
CA MET A 163 3.69 10.39 4.85
C MET A 163 2.22 10.38 4.40
N LEU A 164 1.59 9.20 4.36
CA LEU A 164 0.24 9.03 3.79
C LEU A 164 -0.87 8.84 4.84
N PHE A 165 -0.55 8.40 6.06
CA PHE A 165 -1.53 8.29 7.14
C PHE A 165 -1.23 9.27 8.27
N LEU A 166 -0.07 9.11 8.91
CA LEU A 166 0.23 9.81 10.17
C LEU A 166 0.27 11.33 9.95
N TYR A 167 1.02 11.81 8.96
CA TYR A 167 1.22 13.24 8.75
C TYR A 167 -0.08 13.95 8.35
N PRO A 168 -0.91 13.42 7.44
CA PRO A 168 -2.27 13.91 7.20
C PRO A 168 -3.12 14.01 8.48
N LEU A 169 -3.12 12.96 9.30
CA LEU A 169 -3.89 12.94 10.55
C LEU A 169 -3.36 13.98 11.55
N LEU A 170 -2.04 14.14 11.65
CA LEU A 170 -1.42 15.16 12.51
C LEU A 170 -1.74 16.57 12.00
N LEU A 171 -1.69 16.79 10.69
CA LEU A 171 -1.97 18.07 10.06
C LEU A 171 -3.39 18.54 10.43
N GLU A 172 -4.39 17.69 10.22
CA GLU A 172 -5.77 18.06 10.54
C GLU A 172 -6.01 18.15 12.04
N ALA A 173 -5.57 17.15 12.83
CA ALA A 173 -5.83 17.12 14.27
C ALA A 173 -5.12 18.23 15.05
N TRP A 174 -3.94 18.67 14.61
CA TRP A 174 -3.16 19.66 15.36
C TRP A 174 -3.25 21.07 14.81
N LYS A 175 -3.56 21.23 13.52
CA LYS A 175 -3.62 22.54 12.85
C LYS A 175 -4.99 22.92 12.35
N GLY A 176 -5.94 21.97 12.32
CA GLY A 176 -7.24 22.19 11.66
C GLY A 176 -7.10 22.39 10.15
N VAL A 177 -5.99 21.94 9.56
CA VAL A 177 -5.76 22.05 8.12
C VAL A 177 -6.23 20.76 7.46
N PRO A 178 -7.19 20.80 6.53
CA PRO A 178 -7.67 19.60 5.84
C PRO A 178 -6.54 18.97 5.01
N PHE A 179 -6.34 17.65 5.13
CA PHE A 179 -5.29 16.94 4.39
C PHE A 179 -5.69 16.62 2.94
N GLN A 180 -6.98 16.67 2.62
CA GLN A 180 -7.52 16.23 1.33
C GLN A 180 -6.87 16.98 0.14
N PRO A 181 -6.68 18.31 0.18
CA PRO A 181 -5.98 19.01 -0.90
C PRO A 181 -4.51 18.56 -1.06
N TRP A 182 -3.84 18.21 0.03
CA TRP A 182 -2.46 17.73 0.01
C TRP A 182 -2.35 16.36 -0.65
N LEU A 183 -3.20 15.41 -0.25
CA LEU A 183 -3.23 14.07 -0.85
C LEU A 183 -3.75 14.08 -2.30
N ARG A 184 -4.56 15.07 -2.68
CA ARG A 184 -5.00 15.26 -4.07
C ARG A 184 -3.85 15.78 -4.95
N GLY A 185 -3.02 16.68 -4.42
CA GLY A 185 -1.89 17.28 -5.15
C GLY A 185 -0.61 16.45 -5.12
N SER A 186 -0.47 15.54 -4.15
CA SER A 186 0.71 14.69 -3.95
C SER A 186 0.29 13.26 -3.60
N ILE A 187 0.39 12.35 -4.57
CA ILE A 187 0.08 10.93 -4.40
C ILE A 187 1.06 10.26 -3.41
N ASP A 188 2.28 10.78 -3.30
CA ASP A 188 3.29 10.32 -2.35
C ASP A 188 3.05 10.82 -0.92
N GLY A 189 2.06 11.71 -0.73
CA GLY A 189 1.68 12.25 0.57
C GLY A 189 2.46 13.48 0.98
N ILE A 190 2.48 13.73 2.29
CA ILE A 190 3.15 14.88 2.89
C ILE A 190 4.57 14.48 3.23
N SER A 191 5.58 15.20 2.75
CA SER A 191 6.97 14.93 3.09
C SER A 191 7.30 15.30 4.54
N PRO A 192 8.35 14.70 5.13
CA PRO A 192 8.82 15.07 6.47
C PRO A 192 9.19 16.55 6.58
N GLN A 193 9.75 17.13 5.50
CA GLN A 193 10.12 18.54 5.44
C GLN A 193 8.89 19.46 5.45
N GLU A 194 7.85 19.14 4.69
CA GLU A 194 6.61 19.90 4.67
C GLU A 194 5.92 19.87 6.03
N LEU A 195 5.77 18.68 6.63
CA LEU A 195 5.18 18.56 7.95
C LEU A 195 6.00 19.37 8.98
N ARG A 196 7.33 19.27 8.94
CA ARG A 196 8.22 20.01 9.86
C ARG A 196 8.04 21.53 9.77
N ASN A 197 7.79 22.06 8.57
CA ASN A 197 7.58 23.49 8.34
C ASN A 197 6.21 23.97 8.87
N VAL A 198 5.21 23.08 8.89
CA VAL A 198 3.87 23.38 9.41
C VAL A 198 3.80 23.24 10.94
N LEU A 199 4.54 22.29 11.52
CA LEU A 199 4.52 22.04 12.96
C LEU A 199 5.23 23.14 13.75
N SER A 200 4.53 23.68 14.76
CA SER A 200 5.12 24.62 15.70
C SER A 200 6.00 23.89 16.72
N PHE A 201 6.84 24.63 17.43
CA PHE A 201 7.64 24.05 18.51
C PHE A 201 6.77 23.37 19.58
N ARG A 202 5.60 23.93 19.90
CA ARG A 202 4.65 23.34 20.88
C ARG A 202 4.09 22.01 20.40
N ASP A 203 3.84 21.86 19.10
CA ASP A 203 3.33 20.59 18.53
C ASP A 203 4.36 19.48 18.63
N ARG A 204 5.64 19.82 18.49
CA ARG A 204 6.76 18.87 18.63
C ARG A 204 6.89 18.33 20.05
N LEU A 205 6.40 19.07 21.05
CA LEU A 205 6.40 18.63 22.46
C LEU A 205 5.18 17.75 22.82
N ARG A 206 4.20 17.59 21.92
CA ARG A 206 3.06 16.70 22.16
C ARG A 206 3.53 15.24 22.19
N ARG A 207 2.95 14.46 23.11
CA ARG A 207 3.19 13.01 23.21
C ARG A 207 2.85 12.35 21.86
N GLY A 208 3.72 11.46 21.39
CA GLY A 208 3.62 10.84 20.06
C GLY A 208 4.41 11.56 18.96
N ALA A 209 4.43 12.90 18.94
CA ALA A 209 5.21 13.69 17.97
C ALA A 209 6.70 13.38 18.08
N LEU A 210 7.24 13.46 19.31
CA LEU A 210 8.64 13.19 19.60
C LEU A 210 9.04 11.75 19.25
N THR A 211 8.19 10.77 19.57
CA THR A 211 8.47 9.36 19.26
C THR A 211 8.55 9.14 17.75
N HIS A 212 7.59 9.65 16.98
CA HIS A 212 7.60 9.47 15.52
C HIS A 212 8.67 10.31 14.84
N VAL A 213 8.92 11.56 15.27
CA VAL A 213 10.01 12.38 14.72
C VAL A 213 11.37 11.74 15.01
N VAL A 214 11.59 11.19 16.21
CA VAL A 214 12.85 10.52 16.57
C VAL A 214 13.00 9.17 15.86
N LEU A 215 11.94 8.37 15.77
CA LEU A 215 11.96 7.09 15.05
C LEU A 215 12.16 7.33 13.54
N HIS A 216 11.45 8.31 12.98
CA HIS A 216 11.54 8.71 11.58
C HIS A 216 12.91 9.28 11.25
N ALA A 217 13.47 10.19 12.08
CA ALA A 217 14.81 10.73 11.86
C ALA A 217 15.92 9.68 11.98
N ARG A 218 15.76 8.65 12.84
CA ARG A 218 16.72 7.54 12.94
C ARG A 218 16.63 6.59 11.76
N LEU A 219 15.42 6.34 11.25
CA LEU A 219 15.21 5.47 10.09
C LEU A 219 15.59 6.17 8.78
N GLU A 220 15.26 7.44 8.62
CA GLU A 220 15.63 8.25 7.44
C GLU A 220 17.14 8.28 7.26
N ARG A 221 17.92 8.48 8.34
CA ARG A 221 19.39 8.36 8.27
C ARG A 221 19.87 6.99 7.80
N ARG A 222 19.28 5.90 8.30
CA ARG A 222 19.67 4.54 7.87
C ARG A 222 19.28 4.26 6.42
N TYR A 223 18.14 4.77 5.95
CA TYR A 223 17.72 4.61 4.55
C TYR A 223 18.54 5.49 3.60
N GLU A 224 18.87 6.73 3.99
CA GLU A 224 19.79 7.60 3.25
C GLU A 224 21.18 6.98 3.16
N GLU A 225 21.69 6.40 4.26
CA GLU A 225 22.95 5.66 4.29
C GLU A 225 22.90 4.45 3.32
N ARG A 226 21.82 3.65 3.37
CA ARG A 226 21.66 2.46 2.51
C ARG A 226 21.46 2.79 1.04
N ASP A 227 20.72 3.85 0.71
CA ASP A 227 20.53 4.32 -0.67
C ASP A 227 21.83 4.94 -1.22
N THR A 228 22.61 5.61 -0.36
CA THR A 228 23.95 6.12 -0.72
C THR A 228 24.91 4.96 -1.00
N ASP A 229 24.88 3.90 -0.20
CA ASP A 229 25.70 2.71 -0.42
C ASP A 229 25.27 1.93 -1.66
N LEU A 230 23.96 1.77 -1.91
CA LEU A 230 23.45 1.16 -3.15
C LEU A 230 23.85 1.98 -4.39
N LYS A 231 23.76 3.31 -4.33
CA LYS A 231 24.24 4.21 -5.39
C LYS A 231 25.75 4.09 -5.60
N ARG A 232 26.53 3.89 -4.53
CA ARG A 232 27.97 3.63 -4.61
C ARG A 232 28.27 2.27 -5.25
N GLU A 233 27.54 1.23 -4.88
CA GLU A 233 27.68 -0.11 -5.46
C GLU A 233 27.28 -0.15 -6.94
N LEU A 234 26.17 0.50 -7.32
CA LEU A 234 25.75 0.62 -8.72
C LEU A 234 26.78 1.40 -9.54
N LYS A 235 27.34 2.47 -8.97
CA LYS A 235 28.44 3.24 -9.59
C LYS A 235 29.73 2.42 -9.71
N ALA A 236 30.04 1.59 -8.71
CA ALA A 236 31.19 0.67 -8.75
C ALA A 236 30.99 -0.48 -9.76
N ALA A 237 29.74 -0.90 -9.98
CA ALA A 237 29.33 -1.87 -11.00
C ALA A 237 29.18 -1.27 -12.41
N GLY A 238 29.48 0.03 -12.57
CA GLY A 238 29.51 0.70 -13.88
C GLY A 238 28.18 1.24 -14.38
N PHE A 239 27.11 1.18 -13.58
CA PHE A 239 25.83 1.82 -13.90
C PHE A 239 25.92 3.31 -13.52
N ARG A 240 25.57 4.19 -14.47
CA ARG A 240 25.50 5.65 -14.28
C ARG A 240 24.06 6.10 -14.05
#